data_AF-A0A2C6CCL8-F1
#
_entry.id   AF-A0A2C6CCL8-F1
#
_cell.length_a   1.000
_cell.length_b   1.000
_cell.length_c   1.000
_cell.angle_alpha   90.00
_cell.angle_beta   90.00
_cell.angle_gamma   90.00
#
_symmetry.space_group_name_H-M   'P 1'
#
loop_
_entity.id
_entity.type
_entity.pdbx_description
1 polymer ?
#
loop_
_entity_poly.entity_id
_entity_poly.type
_entity_poly.pdbx_seq_one_letter_code
_entity_poly.pdbx_strand_id
1 'polypeptide(L)' 'MLDIKKIWGDTYLINGEHLTQDYNQAVIIANKGNSMKYFIPIESKKCSFWKNLKNKLNFPFIVLESWM' A
#
# COMPACT_ATOMS: atom_id res chain seq x y z
N MET A 1 -2.67 16.75 7.00
CA MET A 1 -2.77 17.96 6.16
C MET A 1 -2.18 17.60 4.81
N LEU A 2 -2.86 17.90 3.70
CA LEU A 2 -2.42 17.49 2.35
C LEU A 2 -1.22 18.36 1.94
N ASP A 3 -0.15 17.73 1.45
CA ASP A 3 1.09 18.42 1.11
C ASP A 3 1.09 18.82 -0.38
N ILE A 4 0.31 19.85 -0.70
CA ILE A 4 0.17 20.39 -2.07
C ILE A 4 0.77 21.80 -2.09
N LYS A 5 1.77 22.02 -2.92
CA LYS A 5 2.47 23.30 -3.07
C LYS A 5 2.41 23.78 -4.52
N LYS A 6 1.91 24.99 -4.75
CA LYS A 6 1.94 25.61 -6.09
C LYS A 6 3.37 26.08 -6.38
N ILE A 7 3.99 25.60 -7.46
CA ILE A 7 5.35 26.00 -7.84
C ILE A 7 5.33 27.13 -8.86
N TRP A 8 4.66 26.92 -10.00
CA TRP A 8 4.74 27.86 -11.11
C TRP A 8 3.55 27.76 -12.07
N GLY A 9 3.00 28.91 -12.48
CA GLY A 9 1.80 28.96 -13.32
C GLY A 9 0.67 28.25 -12.61
N ASP A 10 -0.03 27.34 -13.29
CA ASP A 10 -1.04 26.46 -12.69
C ASP A 10 -0.48 25.09 -12.28
N THR A 11 0.84 24.97 -12.09
CA THR A 11 1.50 23.72 -11.72
C THR A 11 1.59 23.53 -10.20
N TYR A 12 1.09 22.40 -9.73
CA TYR A 12 1.07 21.96 -8.34
C TYR A 12 2.04 20.80 -8.13
N LEU A 13 2.84 20.89 -7.07
CA LEU A 13 3.68 19.85 -6.50
C LEU A 13 2.94 19.16 -5.38
N ILE A 14 2.94 17.84 -5.39
CA ILE A 14 2.23 17.00 -4.44
C ILE A 14 3.26 16.11 -3.74
N ASN A 15 3.29 16.14 -2.41
CA ASN A 15 4.19 15.37 -1.55
C ASN A 15 5.68 15.45 -1.93
N GLY A 16 6.11 16.51 -2.64
CA GLY A 16 7.48 16.65 -3.11
C GLY A 16 7.88 15.75 -4.29
N GLU A 17 6.97 14.89 -4.78
CA GLU A 17 7.29 13.83 -5.75
C GLU A 17 6.53 13.98 -7.07
N HIS A 18 5.29 14.49 -7.03
CA HIS A 18 4.41 14.51 -8.20
C HIS A 18 4.07 15.93 -8.63
N LEU A 19 4.02 16.16 -9.94
CA LEU A 19 3.61 17.43 -10.55
C LEU A 19 2.32 17.24 -11.35
N THR A 20 1.39 18.17 -11.21
CA THR A 20 0.19 18.23 -12.04
C THR A 20 -0.21 19.68 -12.30
N GLN A 21 -0.99 19.92 -13.36
CA GLN A 21 -1.57 21.22 -13.68
C GLN A 21 -3.05 21.31 -13.30
N ASP A 22 -3.66 20.19 -12.92
CA ASP A 22 -5.06 20.13 -12.47
C ASP A 22 -5.12 20.01 -10.94
N TYR A 23 -5.74 21.00 -10.30
CA TYR A 23 -5.92 21.03 -8.85
C TYR A 23 -6.74 19.84 -8.34
N ASN A 24 -7.75 19.38 -9.08
CA ASN A 24 -8.56 18.24 -8.67
C ASN A 24 -7.73 16.95 -8.64
N GLN A 25 -6.89 16.76 -9.66
CA GLN A 25 -5.93 15.66 -9.68
C GLN A 25 -4.90 15.77 -8.55
N ALA A 26 -4.44 16.99 -8.22
CA ALA A 26 -3.54 17.21 -7.11
C ALA A 26 -4.15 16.75 -5.78
N VAL A 27 -5.42 17.10 -5.53
CA VAL A 27 -6.16 16.69 -4.34
C VAL A 27 -6.36 15.18 -4.30
N ILE A 28 -6.67 14.54 -5.44
CA ILE A 28 -6.82 13.07 -5.52
C ILE A 28 -5.47 12.39 -5.22
N ILE A 29 -4.38 12.82 -5.83
CA ILE A 29 -3.05 12.21 -5.67
C ILE A 29 -2.53 12.41 -4.24
N ALA A 30 -2.68 13.61 -3.69
CA ALA A 30 -2.30 13.93 -2.31
C ALA A 30 -3.07 13.06 -1.31
N ASN A 31 -4.36 12.82 -1.54
CA ASN A 31 -5.16 11.90 -0.74
C ASN A 31 -4.83 10.43 -1.00
N LYS A 32 -4.40 10.08 -2.22
CA LYS A 32 -4.06 8.71 -2.62
C LYS A 32 -2.81 8.18 -1.91
N GLY A 33 -1.87 9.05 -1.57
CA GLY A 33 -0.72 8.72 -0.70
C GLY A 33 -1.13 8.17 0.66
N ASN A 34 -2.27 8.60 1.21
CA ASN A 34 -2.84 8.04 2.44
C ASN A 34 -3.73 6.80 2.21
N SER A 35 -4.29 6.62 1.01
CA SER A 35 -5.22 5.52 0.72
C SER A 35 -4.57 4.29 0.06
N MET A 36 -3.36 4.37 -0.51
CA MET A 36 -2.63 3.18 -1.00
C MET A 36 -2.18 2.21 0.11
N LYS A 37 -2.28 2.57 1.39
CA LYS A 37 -2.20 1.60 2.49
C LYS A 37 -3.45 0.71 2.60
N TYR A 38 -4.59 1.15 2.05
CA TYR A 38 -5.89 0.48 2.13
C TYR A 38 -6.40 -0.09 0.80
N PHE A 39 -5.87 0.38 -0.34
CA PHE A 39 -6.25 -0.07 -1.71
C PHE A 39 -5.35 -1.15 -2.32
N ILE A 40 -4.39 -1.69 -1.58
CA ILE A 40 -3.94 -3.05 -1.89
C ILE A 40 -5.16 -3.92 -1.60
N PRO A 41 -5.61 -4.83 -2.49
CA PRO A 41 -6.70 -5.71 -2.16
C PRO A 41 -6.31 -6.45 -0.88
N ILE A 42 -6.90 -6.03 0.24
CA ILE A 42 -6.60 -6.57 1.57
C ILE A 42 -6.90 -8.08 1.54
N GLU A 43 -7.78 -8.52 0.64
CA GLU A 43 -8.01 -9.92 0.32
C GLU A 43 -6.77 -10.65 -0.21
N SER A 44 -5.98 -10.07 -1.12
CA SER A 44 -4.82 -10.76 -1.70
C SER A 44 -3.68 -10.88 -0.69
N LYS A 45 -3.38 -9.81 0.06
CA LYS A 45 -2.38 -9.85 1.14
C LYS A 45 -2.84 -10.66 2.35
N LYS A 46 -4.10 -10.53 2.81
CA LYS A 46 -4.62 -11.38 3.89
C LYS A 46 -4.55 -12.86 3.51
N CYS A 47 -4.98 -13.23 2.30
CA CYS A 47 -4.97 -14.64 1.88
C CYS A 47 -3.54 -15.20 1.86
N SER A 48 -2.56 -14.44 1.34
CA SER A 48 -1.14 -14.82 1.39
C SER A 48 -0.58 -14.87 2.83
N PHE A 49 -0.98 -13.95 3.70
CA PHE A 49 -0.55 -13.91 5.10
C PHE A 49 -1.10 -15.11 5.89
N TRP A 50 -2.39 -15.42 5.74
CA TRP A 50 -3.02 -16.59 6.37
C TRP A 50 -2.45 -17.90 5.83
N LYS A 51 -2.13 -17.99 4.53
CA LYS A 51 -1.48 -19.16 3.95
C LYS A 51 -0.07 -19.36 4.50
N ASN A 52 0.72 -18.29 4.59
CA ASN A 52 2.06 -18.33 5.18
C ASN A 52 2.03 -18.65 6.68
N LEU A 53 1.06 -18.11 7.43
CA LEU A 53 0.89 -18.39 8.86
C LEU A 53 0.50 -19.86 9.10
N LYS A 54 -0.46 -20.39 8.32
CA LYS A 54 -0.84 -21.82 8.38
C LYS A 54 0.34 -22.73 8.05
N ASN A 55 1.11 -22.42 7.00
CA ASN A 55 2.28 -23.20 6.65
C ASN A 55 3.34 -23.18 7.76
N LYS A 56 3.57 -22.03 8.40
CA LYS A 56 4.53 -21.90 9.51
C LYS A 56 4.09 -22.66 10.76
N LEU A 57 2.79 -22.69 11.06
CA LEU A 57 2.24 -23.47 12.18
C LEU A 57 2.28 -24.98 11.89
N ASN A 58 2.03 -25.40 10.65
CA ASN A 58 2.06 -26.80 10.25
C ASN A 58 3.48 -27.36 10.06
N PHE A 59 4.48 -26.50 9.84
CA PHE A 59 5.87 -26.90 9.65
C PHE A 59 6.44 -27.80 10.77
N PRO A 60 6.34 -27.47 12.07
CA PRO A 60 6.83 -28.35 13.13
C PRO A 60 6.10 -29.70 13.16
N PHE A 61 4.82 -29.76 12.81
CA PHE A 61 4.06 -31.02 12.78
C PHE A 61 4.50 -31.92 11.62
N ILE A 62 4.75 -31.35 10.43
CA ILE A 62 5.30 -32.10 9.28
C ILE A 62 6.68 -32.65 9.61
N VAL A 63 7.52 -31.85 10.26
CA VAL A 63 8.86 -32.29 10.69
C VAL A 63 8.76 -33.42 11.71
N LEU A 64 7.84 -33.33 12.67
CA LEU A 64 7.60 -34.39 13.65
C LEU A 64 7.07 -35.68 13.01
N GLU A 65 6.13 -35.60 12.07
CA GLU A 65 5.63 -36.76 11.31
C GLU A 65 6.72 -37.43 10.47
N SER A 66 7.67 -36.66 9.91
CA SER A 66 8.80 -37.22 9.14
C SER A 66 9.89 -37.89 10.00
N TRP A 67 9.87 -37.64 11.31
CA TRP A 67 10.77 -38.24 12.28
C TRP A 67 10.18 -39.50 12.95
N MET A 68 8.87 -39.68 12.85
CA MET A 68 8.15 -40.90 13.26
C MET A 68 8.13 -41.93 12.15
#